data_AF-A0A4Q9L6H8-F1
#
_entry.id   AF-A0A4Q9L6H8-F1
#
_cell.length_a   1.000
_cell.length_b   1.000
_cell.length_c   1.000
_cell.angle_alpha   90.00
_cell.angle_beta   90.00
_cell.angle_gamma   90.00
#
_symmetry.space_group_name_H-M   'P 1'
#
loop_
_entity.id
_entity.type
_entity.pdbx_description
1 polymer ?
#
loop_
_entity_poly.entity_id
_entity_poly.type
_entity_poly.pdbx_seq_one_letter_code
_entity_poly.pdbx_strand_id
1 'polypeptide(L)'
;MKRRYNNVEKTFLHDAVDYISMGSRSLKRDEFTRSFEPISPCDMKPSDVFYIFIFIIRYYLLFPIRLTLFILGTLLFIFLFLFALIFKEEGVMESGFLFYSKVFVKSFGAKVTHHGNKNRLDYPHVFVANHTSFLDFLVLSSHKFCHACVSESHGGLFGFLFKVILFKNGSVLFKRSEKQDREKVLKIMKNHIKRNKAPLLIFPEGTCVNNKYTVLFQKGAFELGVPVCPVAIKYNRSLMDPYWNRRKHSFTEHLFYLMSRWRLEADVYWLEPMSKLEDESIHEFSERVKRKISEVAGLESVIWNGYFKNSPIMKDREILREAYRQAYLKYVVHWKNDDSESFKYLEKYKSADEKNDYDHDLDKQQNILYFGKFTYKEYLNIVLIEYIKLKSSKTDHFESMVLKGDCVRDKWWGYEYRNSGSFSKCKCYMKKMIRVENNSSKSSGII
;
A
#
# COMPACT_ATOMS: atom_id res chain seq x y z
N MET A 1 -38.02 16.94 10.90
CA MET A 1 -37.71 16.92 12.35
C MET A 1 -36.59 17.92 12.59
N LYS A 2 -36.88 19.05 13.23
CA LYS A 2 -35.86 20.06 13.59
C LYS A 2 -35.24 19.65 14.93
N ARG A 3 -33.92 19.76 15.06
CA ARG A 3 -33.21 19.49 16.33
C ARG A 3 -32.44 20.74 16.73
N ARG A 4 -32.47 21.11 18.02
CA ARG A 4 -31.69 22.23 18.56
C ARG A 4 -30.45 21.70 19.26
N TYR A 5 -29.29 22.19 18.87
CA TYR A 5 -28.03 22.00 19.57
C TYR A 5 -27.34 23.37 19.69
N ASN A 6 -26.93 23.75 20.91
CA ASN A 6 -26.25 25.03 21.20
C ASN A 6 -26.93 26.26 20.55
N ASN A 7 -28.25 26.40 20.71
CA ASN A 7 -29.07 27.48 20.14
C ASN A 7 -29.15 27.57 18.61
N VAL A 8 -28.62 26.59 17.87
CA VAL A 8 -28.73 26.51 16.40
C VAL A 8 -29.73 25.42 16.01
N GLU A 9 -30.71 25.77 15.17
CA GLU A 9 -31.62 24.78 14.56
C GLU A 9 -30.88 24.02 13.46
N LYS A 10 -30.56 22.74 13.70
CA LYS A 10 -30.06 21.84 12.66
C LYS A 10 -31.20 21.05 12.02
N THR A 11 -31.13 20.96 10.70
CA THR A 11 -32.03 20.16 9.87
C THR A 11 -31.28 18.96 9.29
N PHE A 12 -32.00 17.98 8.76
CA PHE A 12 -31.41 16.84 8.06
C PHE A 12 -30.43 17.26 6.94
N LEU A 13 -30.66 18.40 6.27
CA LEU A 13 -29.75 18.93 5.25
C LEU A 13 -28.40 19.34 5.85
N HIS A 14 -28.39 19.94 7.05
CA HIS A 14 -27.14 20.28 7.73
C HIS A 14 -26.36 19.03 8.11
N ASP A 15 -27.05 17.98 8.60
CA ASP A 15 -26.42 16.71 8.92
C ASP A 15 -25.86 16.01 7.66
N ALA A 16 -26.56 16.13 6.53
CA ALA A 16 -26.07 15.63 5.24
C ALA A 16 -24.82 16.39 4.75
N VAL A 17 -24.78 17.72 4.93
CA VAL A 17 -23.58 18.53 4.63
C VAL A 17 -22.41 18.13 5.54
N ASP A 18 -22.65 17.91 6.83
CA ASP A 18 -21.64 17.43 7.77
C ASP A 18 -21.07 16.08 7.30
N TYR A 19 -21.93 15.16 6.86
CA TYR A 19 -21.52 13.88 6.29
C TYR A 19 -20.68 13.98 5.02
N ILE A 20 -21.12 14.82 4.06
CA ILE A 20 -20.38 15.06 2.82
C ILE A 20 -19.02 15.68 3.13
N SER A 21 -18.97 16.63 4.07
CA SER A 21 -17.74 17.26 4.53
C SER A 21 -16.79 16.24 5.16
N MET A 22 -17.28 15.36 6.03
CA MET A 22 -16.48 14.25 6.58
C MET A 22 -15.95 13.34 5.49
N GLY A 23 -16.80 12.91 4.55
CA GLY A 23 -16.40 12.05 3.44
C GLY A 23 -15.34 12.68 2.52
N SER A 24 -15.53 13.96 2.16
CA SER A 24 -14.57 14.73 1.37
C SER A 24 -13.22 14.86 2.07
N ARG A 25 -13.23 15.09 3.39
CA ARG A 25 -12.00 15.16 4.20
C ARG A 25 -11.30 13.82 4.28
N SER A 26 -12.04 12.72 4.48
CA SER A 26 -11.48 11.37 4.47
C SER A 26 -10.80 11.06 3.13
N LEU A 27 -11.42 11.43 2.00
CA LEU A 27 -10.83 11.24 0.67
C LEU A 27 -9.56 12.09 0.47
N LYS A 28 -9.56 13.35 0.94
CA LYS A 28 -8.38 14.21 0.89
C LYS A 28 -7.21 13.66 1.70
N ARG A 29 -7.52 12.93 2.78
CA ARG A 29 -6.55 12.30 3.70
C ARG A 29 -6.31 10.82 3.40
N ASP A 30 -6.68 10.33 2.21
CA ASP A 30 -6.44 8.94 1.83
C ASP A 30 -4.96 8.70 1.49
N GLU A 31 -4.13 8.71 2.53
CA GLU A 31 -2.69 8.42 2.45
C GLU A 31 -2.41 7.03 1.91
N PHE A 32 -3.32 6.08 2.17
CA PHE A 32 -3.20 4.72 1.66
C PHE A 32 -3.24 4.72 0.13
N THR A 33 -4.29 5.24 -0.48
CA THR A 33 -4.41 5.28 -1.94
C THR A 33 -3.29 6.13 -2.54
N ARG A 34 -2.98 7.27 -1.93
CA ARG A 34 -1.86 8.14 -2.35
C ARG A 34 -0.50 7.45 -2.33
N SER A 35 -0.31 6.41 -1.51
CA SER A 35 0.91 5.58 -1.49
C SER A 35 1.06 4.71 -2.75
N PHE A 36 -0.02 4.47 -3.48
CA PHE A 36 -0.06 3.56 -4.64
C PHE A 36 -0.45 4.24 -5.95
N GLU A 37 -0.54 5.57 -5.96
CA GLU A 37 -0.81 6.37 -7.15
C GLU A 37 0.48 6.66 -7.92
N PRO A 38 0.50 6.45 -9.25
CA PRO A 38 1.58 6.95 -10.09
C PRO A 38 1.59 8.48 -10.10
N ILE A 39 2.70 9.08 -10.51
CA ILE A 39 2.77 10.53 -10.73
C ILE A 39 1.77 10.91 -11.83
N SER A 40 1.11 12.05 -11.67
CA SER A 40 0.27 12.60 -12.75
C SER A 40 1.17 12.95 -13.94
N PRO A 41 0.75 12.68 -15.18
CA PRO A 41 1.46 13.14 -16.37
C PRO A 41 1.73 14.66 -16.38
N CYS A 42 0.85 15.44 -15.74
CA CYS A 42 0.99 16.90 -15.61
C CYS A 42 2.08 17.33 -14.61
N ASP A 43 2.42 16.47 -13.64
CA ASP A 43 3.43 16.73 -12.61
C ASP A 43 4.83 16.24 -13.05
N MET A 44 4.90 15.44 -14.10
CA MET A 44 6.16 15.14 -14.77
C MET A 44 6.61 16.40 -15.48
N LYS A 45 7.84 16.87 -15.23
CA LYS A 45 8.39 18.00 -15.97
C LYS A 45 8.48 17.57 -17.43
N PRO A 46 7.63 18.11 -18.33
CA PRO A 46 7.84 17.89 -19.75
C PRO A 46 9.17 18.58 -20.03
N SER A 47 10.16 17.88 -20.59
CA SER A 47 11.29 18.60 -21.18
C SER A 47 10.69 19.59 -22.19
N ASP A 48 11.02 20.89 -22.09
CA ASP A 48 10.44 22.02 -22.83
C ASP A 48 10.72 22.00 -24.35
N VAL A 49 10.85 20.81 -24.94
CA VAL A 49 11.10 20.53 -26.35
C VAL A 49 9.83 19.93 -26.95
N PHE A 50 9.37 20.45 -28.10
CA PHE A 50 8.17 20.04 -28.83
C PHE A 50 7.88 18.53 -28.74
N TYR A 51 6.70 18.18 -28.20
CA TYR A 51 6.27 16.82 -27.83
C TYR A 51 6.46 15.75 -28.93
N ILE A 52 6.36 16.14 -30.21
CA ILE A 52 6.58 15.25 -31.38
C ILE A 52 8.04 14.80 -31.47
N PHE A 53 9.01 15.70 -31.27
CA PHE A 53 10.43 15.35 -31.30
C PHE A 53 10.80 14.42 -30.14
N ILE A 54 10.18 14.62 -28.97
CA ILE A 54 10.34 13.72 -27.82
C ILE A 54 9.86 12.32 -28.16
N PHE A 55 8.72 12.17 -28.84
CA PHE A 55 8.22 10.87 -29.25
C PHE A 55 9.21 10.15 -30.18
N ILE A 56 9.70 10.84 -31.21
CA ILE A 56 10.69 10.28 -32.15
C ILE A 56 11.95 9.84 -31.40
N ILE A 57 12.52 10.72 -30.59
CA ILE A 57 13.74 10.42 -29.82
C ILE A 57 13.53 9.20 -28.91
N ARG A 58 12.41 9.11 -28.21
CA ARG A 58 12.16 8.02 -27.25
C ARG A 58 12.03 6.67 -27.92
N TYR A 59 11.23 6.60 -28.99
CA TYR A 59 10.83 5.32 -29.56
C TYR A 59 11.69 4.89 -30.75
N TYR A 60 12.27 5.82 -31.51
CA TYR A 60 13.10 5.52 -32.68
C TYR A 60 14.61 5.64 -32.41
N LEU A 61 15.03 6.35 -31.36
CA LEU A 61 16.45 6.47 -31.01
C LEU A 61 16.80 5.77 -29.69
N LEU A 62 16.23 6.21 -28.56
CA LEU A 62 16.58 5.70 -27.24
C LEU A 62 16.19 4.24 -27.06
N PHE A 63 14.93 3.89 -27.38
CA PHE A 63 14.44 2.53 -27.19
C PHE A 63 15.23 1.50 -28.01
N PRO A 64 15.45 1.65 -29.33
CA PRO A 64 16.20 0.68 -30.11
C PRO A 64 17.66 0.54 -29.64
N ILE A 65 18.34 1.66 -29.33
CA ILE A 65 19.71 1.62 -28.80
C ILE A 65 19.76 0.83 -27.49
N ARG A 66 18.84 1.12 -26.56
CA ARG A 66 18.78 0.45 -25.26
C ARG A 66 18.40 -1.00 -25.36
N LEU A 67 17.49 -1.35 -26.26
CA LEU A 67 17.09 -2.72 -26.53
C LEU A 67 18.27 -3.51 -27.12
N THR A 68 19.00 -2.94 -28.07
CA THR A 68 20.21 -3.57 -28.64
C THR A 68 21.28 -3.79 -27.56
N LEU A 69 21.57 -2.78 -26.74
CA LEU A 69 22.50 -2.92 -25.60
C LEU A 69 22.03 -4.00 -24.61
N PHE A 70 20.73 -4.06 -24.34
CA PHE A 70 20.15 -5.07 -23.47
C PHE A 70 20.31 -6.48 -24.06
N ILE A 71 20.01 -6.67 -25.35
CA ILE A 71 20.12 -7.97 -26.04
C ILE A 71 21.58 -8.42 -26.07
N LEU A 72 22.50 -7.56 -26.50
CA LEU A 72 23.94 -7.90 -26.57
C LEU A 72 24.50 -8.22 -25.19
N GLY A 73 24.17 -7.42 -24.17
CA GLY A 73 24.59 -7.68 -22.79
C GLY A 73 23.98 -8.96 -22.22
N THR A 74 22.74 -9.29 -22.58
CA THR A 74 22.09 -10.56 -22.20
C THR A 74 22.77 -11.76 -22.84
N LEU A 75 23.11 -11.68 -24.14
CA LEU A 75 23.82 -12.75 -24.84
C LEU A 75 25.21 -12.99 -24.23
N LEU A 76 25.95 -11.93 -23.93
CA LEU A 76 27.24 -12.04 -23.24
C LEU A 76 27.08 -12.63 -21.84
N PHE A 77 26.07 -12.21 -21.08
CA PHE A 77 25.79 -12.81 -19.77
C PHE A 77 25.47 -14.30 -19.88
N ILE A 78 24.65 -14.72 -20.83
CA ILE A 78 24.33 -16.14 -21.05
C ILE A 78 25.61 -16.92 -21.35
N PHE A 79 26.48 -16.39 -22.21
CA PHE A 79 27.77 -17.01 -22.50
C PHE A 79 28.63 -17.17 -21.23
N LEU A 80 28.82 -16.09 -20.45
CA LEU A 80 29.59 -16.12 -19.20
C LEU A 80 28.96 -17.06 -18.15
N PHE A 81 27.64 -17.11 -18.09
CA PHE A 81 26.90 -17.97 -17.17
C PHE A 81 27.07 -19.45 -17.54
N LEU A 82 26.93 -19.80 -18.83
CA LEU A 82 27.17 -21.16 -19.31
C LEU A 82 28.63 -21.57 -19.12
N PHE A 83 29.58 -20.69 -19.41
CA PHE A 83 31.00 -20.90 -19.12
C PHE A 83 31.22 -21.20 -17.64
N ALA A 84 30.72 -20.35 -16.74
CA ALA A 84 30.86 -20.55 -15.30
C ALA A 84 30.19 -21.85 -14.82
N LEU A 85 29.09 -22.28 -15.43
CA LEU A 85 28.44 -23.56 -15.12
C LEU A 85 29.27 -24.77 -15.56
N ILE A 86 29.86 -24.73 -16.75
CA ILE A 86 30.68 -25.82 -17.30
C ILE A 86 31.97 -25.99 -16.48
N PHE A 87 32.66 -24.87 -16.21
CA PHE A 87 33.95 -24.87 -15.50
C PHE A 87 33.81 -24.79 -13.98
N LYS A 88 32.58 -24.67 -13.45
CA LYS A 88 32.26 -24.56 -12.02
C LYS A 88 32.96 -23.38 -11.31
N GLU A 89 33.19 -22.29 -12.03
CA GLU A 89 33.85 -21.08 -11.54
C GLU A 89 32.88 -20.15 -10.80
N GLU A 90 32.81 -20.24 -9.47
CA GLU A 90 31.89 -19.41 -8.65
C GLU A 90 32.18 -17.91 -8.80
N GLY A 91 33.45 -17.50 -8.94
CA GLY A 91 33.82 -16.08 -9.09
C GLY A 91 33.39 -15.46 -10.43
N VAL A 92 33.43 -16.22 -11.52
CA VAL A 92 32.92 -15.80 -12.84
C VAL A 92 31.40 -15.67 -12.78
N MET A 93 30.73 -16.56 -12.05
CA MET A 93 29.28 -16.50 -11.86
C MET A 93 28.87 -15.24 -11.09
N GLU A 94 29.52 -14.92 -9.97
CA GLU A 94 29.25 -13.69 -9.19
C GLU A 94 29.52 -12.43 -10.03
N SER A 95 30.66 -12.39 -10.72
CA SER A 95 31.02 -11.28 -11.62
C SER A 95 30.04 -11.14 -12.78
N GLY A 96 29.55 -12.27 -13.32
CA GLY A 96 28.54 -12.32 -14.36
C GLY A 96 27.19 -11.74 -13.91
N PHE A 97 26.73 -12.08 -12.71
CA PHE A 97 25.50 -11.49 -12.14
C PHE A 97 25.64 -9.99 -11.91
N LEU A 98 26.80 -9.53 -11.43
CA LEU A 98 27.10 -8.12 -11.23
C LEU A 98 27.11 -7.37 -12.56
N PHE A 99 27.78 -7.94 -13.57
CA PHE A 99 27.76 -7.45 -14.93
C PHE A 99 26.34 -7.32 -15.46
N TYR A 100 25.52 -8.37 -15.32
CA TYR A 100 24.16 -8.36 -15.86
C TYR A 100 23.24 -7.37 -15.14
N SER A 101 23.40 -7.23 -13.83
CA SER A 101 22.72 -6.17 -13.05
C SER A 101 23.08 -4.78 -13.59
N LYS A 102 24.36 -4.54 -13.93
CA LYS A 102 24.80 -3.28 -14.56
C LYS A 102 24.24 -3.11 -15.98
N VAL A 103 24.16 -4.17 -16.79
CA VAL A 103 23.52 -4.14 -18.12
C VAL A 103 22.08 -3.65 -17.99
N PHE A 104 21.27 -4.25 -17.11
CA PHE A 104 19.89 -3.80 -16.89
C PHE A 104 19.81 -2.32 -16.53
N VAL A 105 20.56 -1.89 -15.51
CA VAL A 105 20.56 -0.50 -15.02
C VAL A 105 20.98 0.46 -16.14
N LYS A 106 22.01 0.11 -16.93
CA LYS A 106 22.46 0.93 -18.07
C LYS A 106 21.48 0.93 -19.23
N SER A 107 20.82 -0.18 -19.52
CA SER A 107 19.76 -0.27 -20.55
C SER A 107 18.55 0.60 -20.23
N PHE A 108 18.31 0.96 -18.97
CA PHE A 108 17.28 1.95 -18.60
C PHE A 108 17.79 3.39 -18.57
N GLY A 109 19.04 3.62 -19.01
CA GLY A 109 19.68 4.93 -18.95
C GLY A 109 19.88 5.42 -17.52
N ALA A 110 20.06 4.53 -16.55
CA ALA A 110 20.09 4.92 -15.16
C ALA A 110 21.39 5.64 -14.76
N LYS A 111 21.21 6.74 -14.01
CA LYS A 111 22.24 7.39 -13.21
C LYS A 111 21.90 7.15 -11.76
N VAL A 112 22.70 6.29 -11.13
CA VAL A 112 22.55 5.96 -9.72
C VAL A 112 23.69 6.65 -8.97
N THR A 113 23.34 7.53 -8.03
CA THR A 113 24.28 8.15 -7.10
C THR A 113 24.25 7.34 -5.82
N HIS A 114 25.42 6.89 -5.35
CA HIS A 114 25.52 6.15 -4.10
C HIS A 114 26.10 7.03 -3.01
N HIS A 115 25.40 7.08 -1.88
CA HIS A 115 25.79 7.81 -0.67
C HIS A 115 26.11 6.80 0.43
N GLY A 116 27.15 7.07 1.21
CA GLY A 116 27.66 6.11 2.20
C GLY A 116 28.37 4.91 1.55
N ASN A 117 28.65 3.89 2.36
CA ASN A 117 29.44 2.74 1.93
C ASN A 117 28.62 1.45 1.94
N LYS A 118 28.47 0.84 0.76
CA LYS A 118 28.03 -0.55 0.65
C LYS A 118 29.17 -1.47 1.06
N ASN A 119 29.09 -2.06 2.25
CA ASN A 119 30.09 -2.97 2.78
C ASN A 119 29.49 -4.37 2.95
N ARG A 120 30.30 -5.39 2.68
CA ARG A 120 29.99 -6.76 3.07
C ARG A 120 30.54 -6.94 4.48
N LEU A 121 29.68 -7.21 5.45
CA LEU A 121 30.08 -7.40 6.84
C LEU A 121 30.54 -8.85 7.07
N ASP A 122 31.52 -9.03 7.95
CA ASP A 122 32.09 -10.34 8.26
C ASP A 122 31.22 -11.19 9.19
N TYR A 123 30.13 -10.61 9.71
CA TYR A 123 29.12 -11.29 10.50
C TYR A 123 27.79 -11.39 9.74
N PRO A 124 26.92 -12.36 10.10
CA PRO A 124 25.64 -12.53 9.41
C PRO A 124 24.76 -11.29 9.53
N HIS A 125 24.24 -10.78 8.41
CA HIS A 125 23.44 -9.56 8.33
C HIS A 125 22.43 -9.63 7.17
N VAL A 126 21.49 -8.70 7.14
CA VAL A 126 20.49 -8.57 6.06
C VAL A 126 20.36 -7.12 5.60
N PHE A 127 20.27 -6.89 4.30
CA PHE A 127 19.94 -5.58 3.74
C PHE A 127 18.42 -5.40 3.69
N VAL A 128 17.95 -4.23 4.10
CA VAL A 128 16.52 -3.88 4.09
C VAL A 128 16.34 -2.55 3.37
N ALA A 129 15.46 -2.52 2.36
CA ALA A 129 15.22 -1.32 1.57
C ALA A 129 13.73 -1.04 1.32
N ASN A 130 13.39 0.23 1.11
CA ASN A 130 12.06 0.60 0.58
C ASN A 130 11.88 0.09 -0.86
N HIS A 131 10.62 -0.13 -1.29
CA HIS A 131 10.34 -0.85 -2.53
C HIS A 131 9.39 -0.09 -3.46
N THR A 132 9.91 0.32 -4.62
CA THR A 132 9.20 1.07 -5.65
C THR A 132 8.96 0.26 -6.92
N SER A 133 9.89 -0.61 -7.28
CA SER A 133 9.88 -1.28 -8.58
C SER A 133 10.66 -2.58 -8.55
N PHE A 134 10.45 -3.47 -9.52
CA PHE A 134 11.35 -4.63 -9.70
C PHE A 134 12.80 -4.19 -9.94
N LEU A 135 12.99 -2.96 -10.43
CA LEU A 135 14.28 -2.35 -10.71
C LEU A 135 15.14 -2.14 -9.46
N ASP A 136 14.53 -1.99 -8.28
CA ASP A 136 15.27 -1.70 -7.04
C ASP A 136 16.32 -2.77 -6.75
N PHE A 137 15.97 -4.04 -6.95
CA PHE A 137 16.92 -5.15 -6.78
C PHE A 137 18.13 -5.01 -7.70
N LEU A 138 17.91 -4.64 -8.97
CA LEU A 138 18.96 -4.49 -9.97
C LEU A 138 19.83 -3.25 -9.68
N VAL A 139 19.20 -2.14 -9.29
CA VAL A 139 19.89 -0.91 -8.87
C VAL A 139 20.83 -1.20 -7.71
N LEU A 140 20.34 -1.84 -6.64
CA LEU A 140 21.15 -2.18 -5.47
C LEU A 140 22.23 -3.23 -5.79
N SER A 141 21.92 -4.24 -6.61
CA SER A 141 22.85 -5.31 -6.96
C SER A 141 23.89 -4.93 -8.02
N SER A 142 23.72 -3.80 -8.71
CA SER A 142 24.68 -3.29 -9.71
C SER A 142 25.91 -2.60 -9.10
N HIS A 143 25.91 -2.34 -7.79
CA HIS A 143 26.97 -1.63 -7.08
C HIS A 143 27.80 -2.56 -6.18
N LYS A 144 29.11 -2.66 -6.43
CA LYS A 144 30.12 -3.50 -5.74
C LYS A 144 29.89 -5.03 -5.77
N PHE A 145 28.74 -5.52 -5.31
CA PHE A 145 28.39 -6.95 -5.27
C PHE A 145 26.87 -7.18 -5.44
N CYS A 146 26.49 -8.39 -5.87
CA CYS A 146 25.09 -8.78 -6.01
C CYS A 146 24.47 -9.24 -4.68
N HIS A 147 23.16 -9.03 -4.54
CA HIS A 147 22.40 -9.57 -3.41
C HIS A 147 21.69 -10.86 -3.80
N ALA A 148 21.42 -11.71 -2.82
CA ALA A 148 20.36 -12.70 -2.92
C ALA A 148 19.02 -12.03 -2.57
N CYS A 149 17.94 -12.34 -3.28
CA CYS A 149 16.61 -11.84 -2.93
C CYS A 149 15.67 -12.96 -2.50
N VAL A 150 14.62 -12.56 -1.81
CA VAL A 150 13.46 -13.41 -1.57
C VAL A 150 12.36 -12.99 -2.53
N SER A 151 12.06 -13.85 -3.49
CA SER A 151 11.09 -13.54 -4.55
C SER A 151 10.00 -14.59 -4.68
N GLU A 152 8.82 -14.15 -5.09
CA GLU A 152 7.72 -15.04 -5.45
C GLU A 152 8.06 -15.74 -6.77
N SER A 153 7.83 -17.06 -6.87
CA SER A 153 8.04 -17.80 -8.11
C SER A 153 6.99 -17.38 -9.15
N HIS A 154 7.43 -16.79 -10.26
CA HIS A 154 6.56 -16.43 -11.39
C HIS A 154 6.66 -17.51 -12.49
N GLY A 155 5.57 -17.74 -13.23
CA GLY A 155 5.53 -18.67 -14.36
C GLY A 155 6.07 -18.09 -15.67
N GLY A 156 6.16 -18.92 -16.71
CA GLY A 156 6.60 -18.55 -18.06
C GLY A 156 8.10 -18.77 -18.33
N LEU A 157 8.50 -18.70 -19.61
CA LEU A 157 9.88 -18.98 -20.05
C LEU A 157 10.90 -17.99 -19.44
N PHE A 158 10.56 -16.69 -19.43
CA PHE A 158 11.36 -15.67 -18.75
C PHE A 158 11.43 -15.93 -17.24
N GLY A 159 10.31 -16.32 -16.61
CA GLY A 159 10.27 -16.68 -15.19
C GLY A 159 11.13 -17.92 -14.86
N PHE A 160 11.17 -18.91 -15.76
CA PHE A 160 12.01 -20.10 -15.60
C PHE A 160 13.50 -19.78 -15.71
N LEU A 161 13.92 -19.04 -16.73
CA LEU A 161 15.33 -18.63 -16.90
C LEU A 161 15.77 -17.75 -15.73
N PHE A 162 14.94 -16.78 -15.34
CA PHE A 162 15.18 -15.92 -14.19
C PHE A 162 15.25 -16.72 -12.88
N LYS A 163 14.45 -17.78 -12.73
CA LYS A 163 14.49 -18.70 -11.59
C LYS A 163 15.80 -19.47 -11.51
N VAL A 164 16.31 -20.00 -12.62
CA VAL A 164 17.59 -20.72 -12.65
C VAL A 164 18.75 -19.79 -12.28
N ILE A 165 18.77 -18.59 -12.88
CA ILE A 165 19.76 -17.52 -12.62
C ILE A 165 19.73 -17.12 -11.14
N LEU A 166 18.56 -16.77 -10.61
CA LEU A 166 18.41 -16.33 -9.22
C LEU A 166 18.74 -17.43 -8.21
N PHE A 167 18.33 -18.68 -8.47
CA PHE A 167 18.67 -19.81 -7.60
C PHE A 167 20.18 -20.02 -7.49
N LYS A 168 20.92 -19.87 -8.60
CA LYS A 168 22.38 -19.98 -8.62
C LYS A 168 23.08 -18.81 -7.92
N ASN A 169 22.48 -17.62 -7.93
CA ASN A 169 22.90 -16.48 -7.12
C ASN A 169 22.55 -16.65 -5.61
N GLY A 170 22.00 -17.79 -5.20
CA GLY A 170 21.59 -18.06 -3.82
C GLY A 170 20.28 -17.38 -3.41
N SER A 171 19.51 -16.84 -4.36
CA SER A 171 18.20 -16.26 -4.06
C SER A 171 17.18 -17.35 -3.72
N VAL A 172 16.29 -17.03 -2.80
CA VAL A 172 15.27 -17.96 -2.31
C VAL A 172 13.95 -17.65 -3.00
N LEU A 173 13.45 -18.61 -3.78
CA LEU A 173 12.14 -18.50 -4.42
C LEU A 173 11.07 -19.23 -3.60
N PHE A 174 9.94 -18.56 -3.37
CA PHE A 174 8.79 -19.13 -2.68
C PHE A 174 7.55 -19.17 -3.56
N LYS A 175 6.72 -20.21 -3.40
CA LYS A 175 5.35 -20.16 -3.92
C LYS A 175 4.47 -19.32 -3.00
N ARG A 176 3.43 -18.70 -3.56
CA ARG A 176 2.45 -17.89 -2.81
C ARG A 176 1.76 -18.67 -1.68
N SER A 177 1.56 -19.98 -1.87
CA SER A 177 1.04 -20.92 -0.88
C SER A 177 2.04 -21.19 0.25
N GLU A 178 3.34 -21.29 -0.05
CA GLU A 178 4.40 -21.50 0.94
C GLU A 178 4.71 -20.24 1.75
N LYS A 179 4.42 -19.05 1.19
CA LYS A 179 4.52 -17.77 1.93
C LYS A 179 3.55 -17.70 3.11
N GLN A 180 2.48 -18.51 3.10
CA GLN A 180 1.59 -18.64 4.26
C GLN A 180 2.28 -19.38 5.41
N ASP A 181 3.27 -20.23 5.12
CA ASP A 181 4.10 -20.92 6.10
C ASP A 181 5.32 -20.06 6.47
N ARG A 182 5.05 -19.04 7.28
CA ARG A 182 6.04 -18.05 7.74
C ARG A 182 7.26 -18.70 8.38
N GLU A 183 7.08 -19.78 9.15
CA GLU A 183 8.15 -20.46 9.86
C GLU A 183 9.14 -21.13 8.90
N LYS A 184 8.64 -21.79 7.84
CA LYS A 184 9.50 -22.35 6.80
C LYS A 184 10.33 -21.27 6.10
N VAL A 185 9.70 -20.15 5.73
CA VAL A 185 10.38 -19.02 5.08
C VAL A 185 11.50 -18.48 5.97
N LEU A 186 11.22 -18.23 7.25
CA LEU A 186 12.20 -17.75 8.22
C LEU A 186 13.36 -18.73 8.40
N LYS A 187 13.09 -20.03 8.49
CA LYS A 187 14.14 -21.06 8.62
C LYS A 187 15.07 -21.06 7.41
N ILE A 188 14.52 -20.94 6.20
CA ILE A 188 15.33 -20.88 4.98
C ILE A 188 16.18 -19.61 4.94
N MET A 189 15.62 -18.45 5.28
CA MET A 189 16.37 -17.19 5.37
C MET A 189 17.52 -17.28 6.40
N LYS A 190 17.25 -17.82 7.60
CA LYS A 190 18.28 -18.02 8.63
C LYS A 190 19.39 -18.96 8.14
N ASN A 191 19.05 -20.04 7.45
CA ASN A 191 20.04 -20.96 6.88
C ASN A 191 20.88 -20.31 5.78
N HIS A 192 20.28 -19.47 4.94
CA HIS A 192 20.99 -18.71 3.91
C HIS A 192 22.00 -17.73 4.53
N ILE A 193 21.55 -16.97 5.53
CA ILE A 193 22.36 -15.98 6.24
C ILE A 193 23.56 -16.66 6.94
N LYS A 194 23.36 -17.84 7.55
CA LYS A 194 24.45 -18.64 8.15
C LYS A 194 25.52 -19.09 7.15
N ARG A 195 25.14 -19.32 5.89
CA ARG A 195 26.08 -19.73 4.83
C ARG A 195 26.94 -18.57 4.31
N ASN A 196 26.56 -17.33 4.60
CA ASN A 196 27.27 -16.09 4.26
C ASN A 196 27.78 -15.96 2.80
N LYS A 197 27.09 -16.59 1.82
CA LYS A 197 27.50 -16.54 0.40
C LYS A 197 27.18 -15.20 -0.26
N ALA A 198 25.89 -14.90 -0.47
CA ALA A 198 25.41 -13.65 -1.06
C ALA A 198 24.55 -12.91 -0.02
N PRO A 199 24.82 -11.63 0.29
CA PRO A 199 24.05 -10.90 1.27
C PRO A 199 22.57 -10.85 0.89
N LEU A 200 21.70 -11.17 1.85
CA LEU A 200 20.27 -11.21 1.62
C LEU A 200 19.71 -9.78 1.58
N LEU A 201 18.91 -9.48 0.56
CA LEU A 201 18.17 -8.22 0.43
C LEU A 201 16.67 -8.49 0.55
N ILE A 202 16.03 -7.79 1.48
CA ILE A 202 14.60 -7.89 1.75
C ILE A 202 13.93 -6.54 1.56
N PHE A 203 12.79 -6.56 0.87
CA PHE A 203 11.89 -5.43 0.72
C PHE A 203 10.68 -5.63 1.65
N PRO A 204 10.76 -5.17 2.91
CA PRO A 204 9.78 -5.51 3.95
C PRO A 204 8.41 -4.90 3.72
N GLU A 205 8.22 -3.95 2.80
CA GLU A 205 6.90 -3.46 2.40
C GLU A 205 6.01 -4.57 1.83
N GLY A 206 6.60 -5.59 1.21
CA GLY A 206 5.89 -6.73 0.61
C GLY A 206 5.12 -6.39 -0.68
N THR A 207 5.11 -5.13 -1.10
CA THR A 207 4.55 -4.62 -2.36
C THR A 207 5.39 -3.42 -2.83
N CYS A 208 5.28 -3.06 -4.11
CA CYS A 208 5.78 -1.79 -4.59
C CYS A 208 4.87 -0.62 -4.16
N VAL A 209 5.48 0.49 -3.77
CA VAL A 209 4.93 1.79 -3.34
C VAL A 209 5.51 2.91 -4.20
N ASN A 210 4.85 4.04 -4.35
CA ASN A 210 5.19 5.05 -5.36
C ASN A 210 6.41 5.95 -5.06
N ASN A 211 7.31 5.59 -4.14
CA ASN A 211 8.50 6.37 -3.77
C ASN A 211 8.24 7.84 -3.34
N LYS A 212 7.00 8.15 -2.94
CA LYS A 212 6.69 9.32 -2.11
C LYS A 212 6.48 8.91 -0.65
N TYR A 213 5.89 7.73 -0.47
CA TYR A 213 5.59 7.16 0.82
C TYR A 213 6.41 5.90 1.09
N THR A 214 6.42 5.50 2.34
CA THR A 214 6.85 4.18 2.81
C THR A 214 5.73 3.59 3.65
N VAL A 215 5.32 2.37 3.32
CA VAL A 215 4.24 1.67 4.04
C VAL A 215 4.80 0.84 5.18
N LEU A 216 3.92 0.26 5.99
CA LEU A 216 4.30 -0.62 7.10
C LEU A 216 5.23 -1.74 6.64
N PHE A 217 6.37 -1.85 7.33
CA PHE A 217 7.34 -2.91 7.13
C PHE A 217 6.87 -4.20 7.83
N GLN A 218 6.89 -5.31 7.09
CA GLN A 218 6.54 -6.62 7.64
C GLN A 218 7.62 -7.13 8.59
N LYS A 219 7.21 -7.58 9.78
CA LYS A 219 8.09 -8.05 10.87
C LYS A 219 9.00 -9.23 10.48
N GLY A 220 8.67 -9.99 9.44
CA GLY A 220 9.43 -11.17 9.02
C GLY A 220 10.90 -10.89 8.68
N ALA A 221 11.21 -9.69 8.16
CA ALA A 221 12.60 -9.29 7.90
C ALA A 221 13.41 -9.04 9.19
N PHE A 222 12.73 -8.75 10.30
CA PHE A 222 13.31 -8.34 11.57
C PHE A 222 13.31 -9.46 12.64
N GLU A 223 12.67 -10.59 12.35
CA GLU A 223 12.66 -11.81 13.19
C GLU A 223 13.89 -12.71 12.99
N LEU A 224 14.81 -12.31 12.11
CA LEU A 224 15.98 -13.09 11.75
C LEU A 224 17.04 -13.13 12.87
N GLY A 225 17.01 -12.18 13.80
CA GLY A 225 17.95 -12.10 14.93
C GLY A 225 19.37 -11.69 14.50
N VAL A 226 19.49 -10.99 13.37
CA VAL A 226 20.76 -10.48 12.84
C VAL A 226 20.67 -8.98 12.60
N PRO A 227 21.80 -8.25 12.58
CA PRO A 227 21.81 -6.83 12.25
C PRO A 227 21.20 -6.55 10.86
N VAL A 228 20.46 -5.46 10.77
CA VAL A 228 19.84 -4.96 9.55
C VAL A 228 20.70 -3.83 9.00
N CYS A 229 21.11 -3.93 7.74
CA CYS A 229 21.77 -2.86 6.98
C CYS A 229 20.69 -2.09 6.20
N PRO A 230 20.25 -0.92 6.69
CA PRO A 230 19.18 -0.18 6.05
C PRO A 230 19.69 0.47 4.76
N VAL A 231 18.86 0.49 3.73
CA VAL A 231 19.16 1.12 2.45
C VAL A 231 17.97 1.96 2.03
N ALA A 232 18.20 3.23 1.76
CA ALA A 232 17.16 4.13 1.30
C ALA A 232 17.32 4.41 -0.20
N ILE A 233 16.25 4.24 -0.98
CA ILE A 233 16.21 4.51 -2.42
C ILE A 233 15.27 5.68 -2.66
N LYS A 234 15.78 6.75 -3.23
CA LYS A 234 15.00 7.90 -3.67
C LYS A 234 15.14 8.07 -5.18
N TYR A 235 14.02 8.01 -5.89
CA TYR A 235 13.98 8.26 -7.33
C TYR A 235 13.59 9.70 -7.63
N ASN A 236 14.22 10.28 -8.65
CA ASN A 236 13.75 11.52 -9.25
C ASN A 236 12.54 11.24 -10.16
N ARG A 237 11.36 11.26 -9.55
CA ARG A 237 10.09 10.93 -10.22
C ARG A 237 9.67 11.93 -11.29
N SER A 238 10.24 13.13 -11.32
CA SER A 238 9.90 14.17 -12.29
C SER A 238 10.32 13.84 -13.71
N LEU A 239 11.37 13.02 -13.90
CA LEU A 239 11.88 12.60 -15.21
C LEU A 239 11.25 11.29 -15.69
N MET A 240 10.96 10.39 -14.76
CA MET A 240 10.33 9.09 -14.98
C MET A 240 9.76 8.58 -13.66
N ASP A 241 8.57 7.97 -13.70
CA ASP A 241 8.03 7.25 -12.54
C ASP A 241 8.38 5.76 -12.62
N PRO A 242 9.32 5.25 -11.80
CA PRO A 242 9.69 3.84 -11.83
C PRO A 242 8.66 2.95 -11.12
N TYR A 243 7.66 3.53 -10.45
CA TYR A 243 6.65 2.82 -9.68
C TYR A 243 5.95 1.74 -10.51
N TRP A 244 6.07 0.50 -10.05
CA TRP A 244 5.45 -0.63 -10.72
C TRP A 244 4.17 -1.09 -10.03
N ASN A 245 3.03 -0.94 -10.71
CA ASN A 245 1.76 -1.48 -10.26
C ASN A 245 1.39 -2.75 -11.03
N ARG A 246 1.70 -3.91 -10.45
CA ARG A 246 1.41 -5.24 -11.02
C ARG A 246 -0.06 -5.50 -11.38
N ARG A 247 -1.01 -4.73 -10.83
CA ARG A 247 -2.44 -4.86 -11.16
C ARG A 247 -2.82 -4.14 -12.44
N LYS A 248 -2.08 -3.09 -12.78
CA LYS A 248 -2.36 -2.21 -13.93
C LYS A 248 -1.47 -2.54 -15.11
N HIS A 249 -0.19 -2.82 -14.86
CA HIS A 249 0.80 -3.01 -15.91
C HIS A 249 1.39 -4.41 -15.88
N SER A 250 1.54 -5.00 -17.07
CA SER A 250 2.32 -6.22 -17.24
C SER A 250 3.82 -5.95 -17.06
N PHE A 251 4.62 -7.00 -16.85
CA PHE A 251 6.08 -6.86 -16.75
C PHE A 251 6.69 -6.28 -18.04
N THR A 252 6.27 -6.79 -19.20
CA THR A 252 6.77 -6.36 -20.52
C THR A 252 6.39 -4.93 -20.84
N GLU A 253 5.15 -4.53 -20.52
CA GLU A 253 4.69 -3.15 -20.66
C GLU A 253 5.50 -2.18 -19.79
N HIS A 254 5.73 -2.53 -18.51
CA HIS A 254 6.56 -1.70 -17.63
C HIS A 254 8.01 -1.64 -18.10
N LEU A 255 8.55 -2.76 -18.61
CA LEU A 255 9.89 -2.81 -19.18
C LEU A 255 10.04 -1.89 -20.40
N PHE A 256 9.08 -1.93 -21.34
CA PHE A 256 9.04 -1.06 -22.50
C PHE A 256 8.90 0.42 -22.09
N TYR A 257 8.08 0.71 -21.09
CA TYR A 257 7.98 2.04 -20.49
C TYR A 257 9.35 2.52 -20.02
N LEU A 258 10.05 1.76 -19.16
CA LEU A 258 11.36 2.12 -18.61
C LEU A 258 12.42 2.34 -19.70
N MET A 259 12.49 1.46 -20.70
CA MET A 259 13.47 1.57 -21.79
C MET A 259 13.23 2.79 -22.69
N SER A 260 11.97 3.22 -22.85
CA SER A 260 11.59 4.37 -23.70
C SER A 260 11.57 5.71 -22.96
N ARG A 261 11.77 5.77 -21.64
CA ARG A 261 11.83 7.05 -20.91
C ARG A 261 13.20 7.71 -21.04
N TRP A 262 13.27 9.02 -20.77
CA TRP A 262 14.52 9.79 -20.92
C TRP A 262 15.67 9.24 -20.07
N ARG A 263 15.50 9.19 -18.75
CA ARG A 263 16.54 8.77 -17.83
C ARG A 263 15.94 8.33 -16.50
N LEU A 264 16.49 7.26 -15.91
CA LEU A 264 16.27 6.96 -14.50
C LEU A 264 17.32 7.69 -13.67
N GLU A 265 16.92 8.50 -12.71
CA GLU A 265 17.84 9.03 -11.70
C GLU A 265 17.42 8.54 -10.32
N ALA A 266 18.39 7.98 -9.58
CA ALA A 266 18.17 7.40 -8.27
C ALA A 266 19.33 7.75 -7.33
N ASP A 267 19.00 8.18 -6.12
CA ASP A 267 19.92 8.30 -5.01
C ASP A 267 19.74 7.07 -4.10
N VAL A 268 20.83 6.38 -3.83
CA VAL A 268 20.87 5.20 -2.98
C VAL A 268 21.75 5.50 -1.78
N TYR A 269 21.15 5.47 -0.59
CA TYR A 269 21.85 5.73 0.68
C TYR A 269 22.08 4.42 1.40
N TRP A 270 23.36 4.06 1.58
CA TRP A 270 23.79 2.92 2.37
C TRP A 270 24.00 3.39 3.81
N LEU A 271 23.18 2.89 4.74
CA LEU A 271 23.17 3.33 6.14
C LEU A 271 23.91 2.35 7.04
N GLU A 272 24.34 2.85 8.19
CA GLU A 272 25.01 2.04 9.21
C GLU A 272 24.11 0.91 9.71
N PRO A 273 24.68 -0.28 10.01
CA PRO A 273 23.92 -1.41 10.52
C PRO A 273 23.19 -1.09 11.83
N MET A 274 21.95 -1.55 11.93
CA MET A 274 21.10 -1.40 13.11
C MET A 274 20.77 -2.77 13.70
N SER A 275 20.95 -2.90 15.00
CA SER A 275 20.52 -4.08 15.77
C SER A 275 19.31 -3.73 16.62
N LYS A 276 18.50 -4.74 16.94
CA LYS A 276 17.40 -4.64 17.91
C LYS A 276 17.98 -4.33 19.29
N LEU A 277 17.40 -3.39 20.01
CA LEU A 277 17.78 -3.12 21.41
C LEU A 277 17.16 -4.16 22.36
N GLU A 278 17.66 -4.26 23.59
CA GLU A 278 17.21 -5.25 24.58
C GLU A 278 15.73 -5.06 24.92
N ASP A 279 15.33 -3.83 25.25
CA ASP A 279 13.96 -3.47 25.64
C ASP A 279 13.00 -3.22 24.47
N GLU A 280 13.51 -3.24 23.24
CA GLU A 280 12.72 -2.90 22.04
C GLU A 280 11.95 -4.12 21.54
N SER A 281 10.67 -3.98 21.18
CA SER A 281 9.93 -5.04 20.49
C SER A 281 10.37 -5.17 19.02
N ILE A 282 10.11 -6.31 18.37
CA ILE A 282 10.38 -6.48 16.92
C ILE A 282 9.63 -5.43 16.09
N HIS A 283 8.45 -5.00 16.57
CA HIS A 283 7.66 -4.00 15.87
C HIS A 283 8.32 -2.62 15.94
N GLU A 284 8.74 -2.19 17.13
CA GLU A 284 9.45 -0.93 17.34
C GLU A 284 10.78 -0.92 16.58
N PHE A 285 11.50 -2.05 16.55
CA PHE A 285 12.72 -2.16 15.74
C PHE A 285 12.46 -1.97 14.25
N SER A 286 11.43 -2.64 13.73
CA SER A 286 11.01 -2.48 12.34
C SER A 286 10.60 -1.04 12.03
N GLU A 287 9.92 -0.37 12.96
CA GLU A 287 9.47 1.01 12.80
C GLU A 287 10.63 2.00 12.87
N ARG A 288 11.59 1.78 13.78
CA ARG A 288 12.81 2.59 13.88
C ARG A 288 13.65 2.51 12.60
N VAL A 289 13.81 1.31 12.03
CA VAL A 289 14.49 1.12 10.74
C VAL A 289 13.72 1.76 9.60
N LYS A 290 12.39 1.58 9.54
CA LYS A 290 11.53 2.23 8.53
C LYS A 290 11.68 3.74 8.59
N ARG A 291 11.47 4.34 9.77
CA ARG A 291 11.60 5.79 10.00
C ARG A 291 12.96 6.31 9.53
N LYS A 292 14.05 5.61 9.87
CA LYS A 292 15.40 6.00 9.44
C LYS A 292 15.55 5.99 7.90
N ILE A 293 15.01 4.99 7.22
CA ILE A 293 15.00 4.92 5.75
C ILE A 293 14.16 6.06 5.16
N SER A 294 12.97 6.30 5.72
CA SER A 294 12.05 7.33 5.25
C SER A 294 12.62 8.74 5.43
N GLU A 295 13.23 9.04 6.57
CA GLU A 295 13.89 10.31 6.85
C GLU A 295 15.01 10.60 5.85
N VAL A 296 15.90 9.62 5.62
CA VAL A 296 17.05 9.81 4.73
C VAL A 296 16.62 9.96 3.26
N ALA A 297 15.64 9.18 2.80
CA ALA A 297 15.14 9.30 1.43
C ALA A 297 14.12 10.45 1.24
N GLY A 298 13.73 11.16 2.30
CA GLY A 298 12.67 12.17 2.25
C GLY A 298 11.35 11.57 1.76
N LEU A 299 10.91 10.49 2.40
CA LEU A 299 9.67 9.77 2.14
C LEU A 299 8.70 9.95 3.32
N GLU A 300 7.42 10.11 3.02
CA GLU A 300 6.37 10.17 4.03
C GLU A 300 6.13 8.76 4.62
N SER A 301 6.33 8.60 5.92
CA SER A 301 6.15 7.33 6.62
C SER A 301 4.68 7.15 7.02
N VAL A 302 4.04 6.10 6.51
CA VAL A 302 2.64 5.78 6.84
C VAL A 302 2.52 4.45 7.59
N ILE A 303 1.44 4.29 8.35
CA ILE A 303 1.15 3.09 9.15
C ILE A 303 0.42 1.99 8.37
N TRP A 304 0.06 2.27 7.11
CA TRP A 304 -0.77 1.37 6.33
C TRP A 304 -0.05 0.09 5.93
N ASN A 305 -0.76 -1.03 5.99
CA ASN A 305 -0.23 -2.30 5.50
C ASN A 305 -0.43 -2.44 3.99
N GLY A 306 0.67 -2.62 3.25
CA GLY A 306 0.64 -2.83 1.80
C GLY A 306 -0.19 -4.04 1.33
N TYR A 307 -0.46 -5.02 2.21
CA TYR A 307 -1.36 -6.14 1.88
C TYR A 307 -2.78 -5.69 1.53
N PHE A 308 -3.26 -4.57 2.05
CA PHE A 308 -4.58 -4.03 1.70
C PHE A 308 -4.69 -3.66 0.22
N LYS A 309 -3.56 -3.46 -0.47
CA LYS A 309 -3.55 -3.30 -1.93
C LYS A 309 -4.16 -4.54 -2.58
N ASN A 310 -3.82 -5.71 -2.04
CA ASN A 310 -4.26 -7.10 -2.29
C ASN A 310 -5.76 -7.41 -2.15
N SER A 311 -6.37 -6.87 -1.11
CA SER A 311 -7.59 -7.45 -0.56
C SER A 311 -8.82 -6.69 -1.04
N PRO A 312 -9.83 -7.35 -1.64
CA PRO A 312 -11.09 -6.70 -1.94
C PRO A 312 -11.79 -6.32 -0.63
N ILE A 313 -11.81 -5.03 -0.29
CA ILE A 313 -12.40 -4.48 0.93
C ILE A 313 -13.94 -4.41 0.83
N MET A 314 -14.57 -5.01 -0.19
CA MET A 314 -16.00 -4.80 -0.47
C MET A 314 -16.90 -5.15 0.74
N LYS A 315 -16.65 -6.28 1.41
CA LYS A 315 -17.40 -6.68 2.61
C LYS A 315 -17.20 -5.69 3.78
N ASP A 316 -15.97 -5.25 4.02
CA ASP A 316 -15.67 -4.29 5.09
C ASP A 316 -16.22 -2.89 4.81
N ARG A 317 -16.30 -2.47 3.54
CA ARG A 317 -16.91 -1.19 3.13
C ARG A 317 -18.41 -1.18 3.43
N GLU A 318 -19.10 -2.28 3.20
CA GLU A 318 -20.53 -2.42 3.50
C GLU A 318 -20.79 -2.40 5.00
N ILE A 319 -20.00 -3.15 5.78
CA ILE A 319 -20.08 -3.13 7.25
C ILE A 319 -19.83 -1.71 7.77
N LEU A 320 -18.81 -1.02 7.25
CA LEU A 320 -18.48 0.34 7.67
C LEU A 320 -19.59 1.33 7.32
N ARG A 321 -20.19 1.21 6.12
CA ARG A 321 -21.36 2.01 5.73
C ARG A 321 -22.52 1.82 6.68
N GLU A 322 -22.79 0.58 7.09
CA GLU A 322 -23.84 0.26 8.05
C GLU A 322 -23.50 0.79 9.46
N ALA A 323 -22.24 0.70 9.88
CA ALA A 323 -21.77 1.26 11.14
C ALA A 323 -21.98 2.78 11.20
N TYR A 324 -21.66 3.51 10.11
CA TYR A 324 -21.95 4.93 9.99
C TYR A 324 -23.44 5.24 10.13
N ARG A 325 -24.31 4.38 9.57
CA ARG A 325 -25.77 4.53 9.67
C ARG A 325 -26.26 4.31 11.11
N GLN A 326 -25.78 3.26 11.78
CA GLN A 326 -26.18 2.97 13.15
C GLN A 326 -25.67 4.02 14.13
N ALA A 327 -24.43 4.47 13.97
CA ALA A 327 -23.87 5.56 14.78
C ALA A 327 -24.72 6.84 14.65
N TYR A 328 -25.15 7.19 13.43
CA TYR A 328 -26.03 8.33 13.22
C TYR A 328 -27.38 8.19 13.91
N LEU A 329 -28.06 7.05 13.67
CA LEU A 329 -29.38 6.81 14.23
C LEU A 329 -29.33 6.84 15.77
N LYS A 330 -28.32 6.22 16.37
CA LYS A 330 -28.19 6.11 17.82
C LYS A 330 -27.74 7.41 18.48
N TYR A 331 -26.66 8.02 18.00
CA TYR A 331 -25.99 9.11 18.72
C TYR A 331 -26.33 10.53 18.19
N VAL A 332 -26.92 10.64 16.99
CA VAL A 332 -27.33 11.92 16.38
C VAL A 332 -28.85 12.06 16.33
N VAL A 333 -29.58 10.99 15.99
CA VAL A 333 -31.04 11.02 15.81
C VAL A 333 -31.82 10.77 17.10
N HIS A 334 -31.53 9.68 17.80
CA HIS A 334 -32.29 9.21 18.96
C HIS A 334 -31.68 9.59 20.32
N TRP A 335 -30.86 10.64 20.35
CA TRP A 335 -30.18 11.04 21.58
C TRP A 335 -31.17 11.45 22.68
N LYS A 336 -31.26 10.62 23.73
CA LYS A 336 -31.87 10.98 25.02
C LYS A 336 -30.77 11.49 25.94
N ASN A 337 -31.06 12.52 26.74
CA ASN A 337 -30.14 13.17 27.68
C ASN A 337 -29.54 12.24 28.77
N ASP A 338 -29.81 10.93 28.76
CA ASP A 338 -29.54 10.02 29.87
C ASP A 338 -28.45 8.96 29.63
N ASP A 339 -27.76 8.98 28.48
CA ASP A 339 -26.69 8.00 28.19
C ASP A 339 -25.33 8.44 28.74
N SER A 340 -25.24 8.62 30.07
CA SER A 340 -23.96 8.84 30.78
C SER A 340 -22.98 7.67 30.58
N GLU A 341 -23.49 6.48 30.33
CA GLU A 341 -22.70 5.26 30.11
C GLU A 341 -21.97 5.27 28.75
N SER A 342 -22.60 5.78 27.70
CA SER A 342 -22.00 5.86 26.35
C SER A 342 -20.80 6.83 26.30
N PHE A 343 -20.84 7.92 27.07
CA PHE A 343 -19.72 8.85 27.20
C PHE A 343 -18.57 8.29 28.06
N LYS A 344 -18.87 7.52 29.12
CA LYS A 344 -17.85 6.75 29.87
C LYS A 344 -17.06 5.77 28.99
N TYR A 345 -17.73 5.11 28.05
CA TYR A 345 -17.07 4.24 27.08
C TYR A 345 -16.15 5.02 26.12
N LEU A 346 -16.53 6.22 25.69
CA LEU A 346 -15.70 7.07 24.82
C LEU A 346 -14.45 7.60 25.53
N GLU A 347 -14.56 7.97 26.80
CA GLU A 347 -13.40 8.39 27.62
C GLU A 347 -12.38 7.27 27.81
N LYS A 348 -12.85 6.03 28.01
CA LYS A 348 -11.97 4.85 28.11
C LYS A 348 -11.09 4.67 26.87
N TYR A 349 -11.62 4.93 25.67
CA TYR A 349 -10.84 4.84 24.43
C TYR A 349 -9.98 6.07 24.13
N LYS A 350 -10.36 7.28 24.58
CA LYS A 350 -9.48 8.47 24.50
C LYS A 350 -8.14 8.23 25.21
N SER A 351 -8.19 7.62 26.39
CA SER A 351 -6.98 7.30 27.20
C SER A 351 -6.04 6.25 26.57
N ALA A 352 -6.53 5.41 25.67
CA ALA A 352 -5.74 4.40 24.97
C ALA A 352 -5.00 4.96 23.73
N ASP A 353 -5.53 6.05 23.16
CA ASP A 353 -5.07 6.65 21.91
C ASP A 353 -3.97 7.71 22.14
N GLU A 354 -3.92 8.31 23.35
CA GLU A 354 -2.87 9.26 23.77
C GLU A 354 -1.46 8.64 23.84
N LYS A 355 -1.34 7.30 23.82
CA LYS A 355 -0.04 6.59 23.83
C LYS A 355 0.53 6.35 22.43
N ASN A 356 -0.20 6.65 21.36
CA ASN A 356 0.22 6.42 19.99
C ASN A 356 0.58 7.75 19.32
N ASP A 357 1.88 8.05 19.28
CA ASP A 357 2.50 9.26 18.72
C ASP A 357 2.45 9.33 17.17
N TYR A 358 1.43 8.73 16.55
CA TYR A 358 1.34 8.54 15.11
C TYR A 358 0.64 9.68 14.36
N ASP A 359 0.16 10.71 15.05
CA ASP A 359 -0.76 11.66 14.44
C ASP A 359 -0.43 13.12 14.73
N HIS A 360 0.59 13.61 14.02
CA HIS A 360 1.07 14.99 14.12
C HIS A 360 0.17 15.99 13.36
N ASP A 361 -0.87 15.53 12.63
CA ASP A 361 -1.69 16.33 11.71
C ASP A 361 -3.21 16.35 12.03
N LEU A 362 -3.71 15.49 12.94
CA LEU A 362 -5.05 15.60 13.53
C LEU A 362 -5.21 16.85 14.40
N ASP A 363 -4.10 17.41 14.89
CA ASP A 363 -4.11 18.40 15.96
C ASP A 363 -4.51 19.82 15.49
N LYS A 364 -4.31 20.14 14.21
CA LYS A 364 -4.61 21.49 13.69
C LYS A 364 -6.10 21.79 13.48
N GLN A 365 -7.00 20.80 13.62
CA GLN A 365 -8.42 20.96 13.23
C GLN A 365 -9.42 20.28 14.19
N GLN A 366 -9.03 20.06 15.45
CA GLN A 366 -9.94 19.55 16.49
C GLN A 366 -11.18 20.45 16.74
N ASN A 367 -11.19 21.69 16.23
CA ASN A 367 -12.22 22.69 16.53
C ASN A 367 -13.51 22.60 15.69
N ILE A 368 -13.62 21.70 14.71
CA ILE A 368 -14.84 21.58 13.88
C ILE A 368 -15.77 20.51 14.46
N LEU A 369 -16.93 20.96 14.93
CA LEU A 369 -17.99 20.11 15.49
C LEU A 369 -18.99 19.66 14.42
N TYR A 370 -18.94 18.38 14.06
CA TYR A 370 -19.93 17.73 13.22
C TYR A 370 -21.17 17.38 14.02
N PHE A 371 -22.33 17.51 13.37
CA PHE A 371 -23.64 17.38 14.01
C PHE A 371 -23.83 18.34 15.20
N GLY A 372 -22.94 19.35 15.33
CA GLY A 372 -22.91 20.31 16.43
C GLY A 372 -22.39 19.73 17.75
N LYS A 373 -21.82 18.52 17.74
CA LYS A 373 -21.53 17.76 18.97
C LYS A 373 -20.19 17.05 18.99
N PHE A 374 -19.75 16.50 17.86
CA PHE A 374 -18.58 15.61 17.83
C PHE A 374 -17.47 16.20 16.98
N THR A 375 -16.23 16.10 17.42
CA THR A 375 -15.09 16.23 16.52
C THR A 375 -15.07 15.07 15.52
N TYR A 376 -14.31 15.21 14.43
CA TYR A 376 -14.14 14.13 13.45
C TYR A 376 -13.67 12.83 14.10
N LYS A 377 -12.67 12.93 14.99
CA LYS A 377 -12.04 11.80 15.67
C LYS A 377 -13.02 11.09 16.60
N GLU A 378 -13.78 11.85 17.39
CA GLU A 378 -14.79 11.28 18.29
C GLU A 378 -15.89 10.55 17.53
N TYR A 379 -16.42 11.14 16.46
CA TYR A 379 -17.45 10.48 15.67
C TYR A 379 -16.91 9.24 14.95
N LEU A 380 -15.69 9.31 14.40
CA LEU A 380 -15.04 8.16 13.78
C LEU A 380 -14.85 7.02 14.79
N ASN A 381 -14.45 7.32 16.03
CA ASN A 381 -14.31 6.31 17.08
C ASN A 381 -15.65 5.63 17.41
N ILE A 382 -16.74 6.39 17.52
CA ILE A 382 -18.10 5.83 17.68
C ILE A 382 -18.43 4.88 16.53
N VAL A 383 -18.17 5.29 15.30
CA VAL A 383 -18.42 4.48 14.11
C VAL A 383 -17.57 3.21 14.11
N LEU A 384 -16.30 3.29 14.49
CA LEU A 384 -15.41 2.13 14.57
C LEU A 384 -15.84 1.14 15.65
N ILE A 385 -16.39 1.61 16.77
CA ILE A 385 -16.99 0.74 17.80
C ILE A 385 -18.18 -0.03 17.20
N GLU A 386 -19.11 0.65 16.53
CA GLU A 386 -20.25 -0.01 15.89
C GLU A 386 -19.79 -0.96 14.76
N TYR A 387 -18.75 -0.60 14.01
CA TYR A 387 -18.13 -1.46 13.01
C TYR A 387 -17.59 -2.76 13.64
N ILE A 388 -16.85 -2.68 14.76
CA ILE A 388 -16.32 -3.86 15.45
C ILE A 388 -17.47 -4.74 15.96
N LYS A 389 -18.52 -4.15 16.54
CA LYS A 389 -19.72 -4.89 16.96
C LYS A 389 -20.35 -5.64 15.80
N LEU A 390 -20.61 -4.96 14.68
CA LEU A 390 -21.19 -5.57 13.48
C LEU A 390 -20.30 -6.67 12.91
N LYS A 391 -18.99 -6.45 12.88
CA LYS A 391 -18.02 -7.44 12.39
C LYS A 391 -17.89 -8.65 13.32
N SER A 392 -18.09 -8.48 14.62
CA SER A 392 -18.05 -9.55 15.62
C SER A 392 -19.35 -10.37 15.69
N SER A 393 -20.47 -9.80 15.26
CA SER A 393 -21.75 -10.53 15.17
C SER A 393 -21.68 -11.58 14.04
N LYS A 394 -21.96 -12.84 14.36
CA LYS A 394 -21.84 -13.97 13.42
C LYS A 394 -22.62 -13.72 12.13
N THR A 395 -22.01 -14.11 11.02
CA THR A 395 -22.30 -13.75 9.61
C THR A 395 -23.75 -13.91 9.13
N ASP A 396 -24.55 -14.79 9.72
CA ASP A 396 -25.90 -15.11 9.23
C ASP A 396 -26.91 -13.98 9.46
N HIS A 397 -26.76 -13.19 10.53
CA HIS A 397 -27.66 -12.07 10.82
C HIS A 397 -27.32 -10.82 9.99
N PHE A 398 -26.04 -10.64 9.68
CA PHE A 398 -25.56 -9.52 8.87
C PHE A 398 -25.96 -9.68 7.39
N GLU A 399 -25.88 -10.90 6.84
CA GLU A 399 -26.36 -11.16 5.48
C GLU A 399 -27.87 -10.90 5.32
N SER A 400 -28.70 -11.21 6.32
CA SER A 400 -30.12 -10.84 6.28
C SER A 400 -30.35 -9.33 6.37
N MET A 401 -29.58 -8.61 7.18
CA MET A 401 -29.69 -7.16 7.31
C MET A 401 -29.23 -6.40 6.05
N VAL A 402 -28.12 -6.81 5.44
CA VAL A 402 -27.44 -6.04 4.39
C VAL A 402 -27.85 -6.48 2.98
N LEU A 403 -28.03 -7.78 2.73
CA LEU A 403 -28.35 -8.28 1.38
C LEU A 403 -29.87 -8.43 1.14
N LYS A 404 -30.66 -8.67 2.20
CA LYS A 404 -32.12 -8.84 2.08
C LYS A 404 -32.93 -7.59 2.45
N GLY A 405 -32.27 -6.53 2.95
CA GLY A 405 -32.91 -5.26 3.28
C GLY A 405 -33.83 -5.32 4.50
N ASP A 406 -33.66 -6.34 5.36
CA ASP A 406 -34.46 -6.47 6.57
C ASP A 406 -34.00 -5.44 7.61
N CYS A 407 -34.87 -4.49 7.93
CA CYS A 407 -34.67 -3.61 9.08
C CYS A 407 -34.69 -4.46 10.34
N VAL A 408 -33.68 -4.30 11.21
CA VAL A 408 -33.71 -4.81 12.57
C VAL A 408 -34.97 -4.24 13.23
N ARG A 409 -35.97 -5.10 13.46
CA ARG A 409 -37.01 -4.80 14.44
C ARG A 409 -36.36 -4.97 15.80
N ASP A 410 -36.22 -3.86 16.51
CA ASP A 410 -35.74 -3.82 17.88
C ASP A 410 -36.50 -4.86 18.73
N LYS A 411 -35.78 -5.87 19.23
CA LYS A 411 -36.21 -6.74 20.33
C LYS A 411 -35.53 -6.36 21.65
N TRP A 412 -35.15 -5.09 21.81
CA TRP A 412 -34.48 -4.61 23.03
C TRP A 412 -35.40 -3.80 23.97
N TRP A 413 -36.67 -3.61 23.61
CA TRP A 413 -37.65 -3.00 24.50
C TRP A 413 -38.86 -3.93 24.59
N GLY A 414 -39.07 -4.52 25.77
CA GLY A 414 -40.18 -5.41 26.05
C GLY A 414 -41.52 -4.72 25.86
N TYR A 415 -42.18 -5.03 24.75
CA TYR A 415 -43.63 -4.92 24.58
C TYR A 415 -44.07 -6.05 23.67
N GLU A 416 -44.81 -7.00 24.23
CA GLU A 416 -45.50 -8.03 23.46
C GLU A 416 -46.59 -7.39 22.60
N TYR A 417 -46.61 -7.69 21.30
CA TYR A 417 -47.84 -7.62 20.52
C TYR A 417 -48.09 -8.96 19.85
N ARG A 418 -49.27 -9.51 20.14
CA ARG A 418 -49.76 -10.82 19.72
C ARG A 418 -49.71 -11.03 18.21
N ASN A 419 -49.45 -12.28 17.85
CA ASN A 419 -49.58 -12.86 16.52
C ASN A 419 -50.89 -12.45 15.81
N SER A 420 -50.76 -11.95 14.58
CA SER A 420 -51.69 -12.25 13.50
C SER A 420 -50.91 -12.27 12.19
N GLY A 421 -50.91 -13.43 11.53
CA GLY A 421 -50.09 -13.69 10.34
C GLY A 421 -50.43 -12.79 9.16
N SER A 422 -49.40 -12.40 8.41
CA SER A 422 -49.30 -12.59 6.96
C SER A 422 -48.02 -11.93 6.45
N PHE A 423 -47.37 -12.62 5.51
CA PHE A 423 -46.29 -12.10 4.70
C PHE A 423 -46.68 -10.74 4.07
N SER A 424 -45.92 -9.69 4.36
CA SER A 424 -45.91 -8.51 3.49
C SER A 424 -44.49 -7.94 3.37
N LYS A 425 -43.99 -7.96 2.13
CA LYS A 425 -42.75 -7.34 1.67
C LYS A 425 -42.73 -5.87 2.10
N CYS A 426 -41.64 -5.44 2.75
CA CYS A 426 -41.43 -4.05 3.15
C CYS A 426 -41.41 -3.13 1.92
N LYS A 427 -42.51 -2.40 1.70
CA LYS A 427 -42.77 -1.57 0.50
C LYS A 427 -42.47 -0.08 0.74
N CYS A 428 -41.52 0.28 1.61
CA CYS A 428 -41.35 1.67 2.07
C CYS A 428 -40.17 2.47 1.50
N TYR A 429 -39.31 1.95 0.62
CA TYR A 429 -38.17 2.75 0.12
C TYR A 429 -37.92 2.79 -1.40
N MET A 430 -38.85 2.29 -2.21
CA MET A 430 -38.68 2.26 -3.67
C MET A 430 -39.86 2.86 -4.45
N LYS A 431 -40.41 4.00 -3.98
CA LYS A 431 -41.49 4.71 -4.71
C LYS A 431 -41.34 6.23 -4.84
N LYS A 432 -40.17 6.80 -4.51
CA LYS A 432 -39.93 8.25 -4.64
C LYS A 432 -38.78 8.68 -5.57
N MET A 433 -38.23 7.75 -6.36
CA MET A 433 -37.21 8.04 -7.39
C MET A 433 -37.66 7.75 -8.85
N ILE A 434 -38.97 7.56 -9.10
CA ILE A 434 -39.53 7.42 -10.47
C ILE A 434 -40.73 8.36 -10.66
N ARG A 435 -40.68 9.58 -10.09
CA ARG A 435 -41.77 10.56 -10.26
C ARG A 435 -41.30 12.00 -10.46
N VAL A 436 -40.08 12.19 -10.97
CA VAL A 436 -39.55 13.51 -11.34
C VAL A 436 -39.16 13.61 -12.83
N GLU A 437 -39.23 12.53 -13.62
CA GLU A 437 -38.89 12.58 -15.07
C GLU A 437 -40.08 12.66 -16.03
N ASN A 438 -41.33 12.75 -15.57
CA ASN A 438 -42.51 12.74 -16.47
C ASN A 438 -43.38 14.00 -16.41
N ASN A 439 -42.81 15.17 -16.13
CA ASN A 439 -43.53 16.45 -16.27
C ASN A 439 -42.61 17.58 -16.77
N SER A 440 -42.11 17.47 -18.00
CA SER A 440 -41.84 18.63 -18.85
C SER A 440 -41.83 18.20 -20.31
N SER A 441 -42.47 19.02 -21.17
CA SER A 441 -42.52 18.99 -22.64
C SER A 441 -43.34 17.90 -23.34
N LYS A 442 -44.67 18.11 -23.35
CA LYS A 442 -45.45 18.08 -24.60
C LYS A 442 -45.80 19.53 -24.98
N SER A 443 -45.18 20.06 -26.02
CA SER A 443 -45.73 21.13 -26.85
C SER A 443 -44.90 21.27 -28.13
N SER A 444 -45.59 21.24 -29.29
CA SER A 444 -45.16 21.61 -30.67
C SER A 444 -43.97 20.83 -31.26
N GLY A 445 -44.06 20.12 -32.39
CA GLY A 445 -44.93 20.27 -33.54
C GLY A 445 -44.15 20.89 -34.71
N ILE A 446 -44.12 20.16 -35.83
CA ILE A 446 -43.98 20.64 -37.22
C ILE A 446 -42.54 20.70 -37.78
N ILE A 447 -42.33 19.81 -38.78
CA ILE A 447 -41.32 19.70 -39.86
C ILE A 447 -39.91 19.28 -39.45
#